data_AF-A0A267H5I4-F1
#
_entry.id   AF-A0A267H5I4-F1
#
_cell.length_a   1.000
_cell.length_b   1.000
_cell.length_c   1.000
_cell.angle_alpha   90.00
_cell.angle_beta   90.00
_cell.angle_gamma   90.00
#
_symmetry.space_group_name_H-M   'P 1'
#
loop_
_entity.id
_entity.type
_entity.pdbx_description
1 polymer ?
#
loop_
_entity_poly.entity_id
_entity_poly.type
_entity_poly.pdbx_seq_one_letter_code
_entity_poly.pdbx_strand_id
1 'polypeptide(L)' 'MGGTSEDLTADLCDKSCKAQNFGFFGLQGNTCWCGSTFGRYGKAAHFMCSTPCPGDMNQKCGGEGINSVYSVSD' A
#
# COMPACT_ATOMS: atom_id res chain seq x y z
N MET A 1 -6.74 -10.85 5.30
CA MET A 1 -5.84 -10.77 6.46
C MET A 1 -4.89 -9.61 6.19
N GLY A 2 -5.25 -8.38 6.63
CA GLY A 2 -4.37 -7.21 6.51
C GLY A 2 -3.42 -7.22 7.70
N GLY A 3 -2.14 -7.46 7.46
CA GLY A 3 -1.12 -7.39 8.51
C GLY A 3 -0.85 -5.94 8.85
N THR A 4 -1.09 -5.55 10.11
CA THR A 4 -0.50 -4.33 10.68
C THR A 4 0.88 -4.69 11.20
N SER A 5 1.93 -4.35 10.45
CA SER A 5 3.31 -4.55 10.89
C SER A 5 3.93 -3.19 11.19
N GLU A 6 4.56 -3.04 12.36
CA GLU A 6 5.38 -1.85 12.67
C GLU A 6 6.57 -1.73 11.70
N ASP A 7 6.93 -2.81 11.01
CA ASP A 7 7.92 -2.84 9.93
C ASP A 7 7.27 -2.86 8.53
N LEU A 8 6.05 -2.33 8.38
CA LEU A 8 5.39 -2.30 7.06
C LEU A 8 6.25 -1.49 6.08
N THR A 9 6.57 -2.12 4.96
CA THR A 9 7.23 -1.52 3.79
C THR A 9 6.45 -1.86 2.53
N ALA A 10 6.65 -1.08 1.46
CA ALA A 10 6.05 -1.37 0.17
C ALA A 10 6.44 -2.76 -0.34
N ASP A 11 7.69 -3.16 -0.15
CA ASP A 11 8.23 -4.49 -0.50
C ASP A 11 7.54 -5.65 0.22
N LEU A 12 7.19 -5.48 1.50
CA LEU A 12 6.48 -6.50 2.26
C LEU A 12 5.08 -6.75 1.68
N CYS A 13 4.41 -5.66 1.31
CA CYS A 13 3.10 -5.68 0.68
C CYS A 13 3.15 -6.29 -0.72
N ASP A 14 4.14 -5.90 -1.51
CA ASP A 14 4.40 -6.47 -2.83
C ASP A 14 4.48 -7.99 -2.75
N LYS A 15 5.36 -8.52 -1.89
CA LYS A 15 5.53 -9.98 -1.70
C LYS A 15 4.24 -10.66 -1.24
N SER A 16 3.51 -10.04 -0.32
CA SER A 16 2.27 -10.60 0.24
C SER A 16 1.14 -10.64 -0.79
N CYS A 17 1.01 -9.61 -1.61
CA CYS A 17 -0.01 -9.54 -2.65
C CYS A 17 0.36 -10.39 -3.87
N LYS A 18 1.66 -10.50 -4.18
CA LYS A 18 2.20 -11.42 -5.18
C LYS A 18 1.91 -12.88 -4.83
N ALA A 19 2.13 -13.28 -3.59
CA ALA A 19 1.81 -14.63 -3.11
C ALA A 19 0.31 -14.97 -3.24
N GLN A 20 -0.54 -13.95 -3.30
CA GLN A 20 -2.00 -14.09 -3.49
C GLN A 20 -2.45 -13.89 -4.94
N ASN A 21 -1.54 -13.76 -5.92
CA ASN A 21 -1.83 -13.50 -7.34
C ASN A 21 -2.64 -12.22 -7.60
N PHE A 22 -2.43 -11.17 -6.80
CA PHE A 22 -2.96 -9.84 -7.11
C PHE A 22 -1.97 -9.05 -7.97
N GLY A 23 -2.50 -8.23 -8.90
CA GLY A 23 -1.68 -7.37 -9.76
C GLY A 23 -1.39 -6.00 -9.15
N PHE A 24 -2.10 -5.60 -8.10
CA PHE A 24 -1.92 -4.31 -7.43
C PHE A 24 -2.00 -4.44 -5.92
N PHE A 25 -1.37 -3.50 -5.24
CA PHE A 25 -1.48 -3.33 -3.81
C PHE A 25 -1.63 -1.87 -3.42
N GLY A 26 -2.26 -1.62 -2.28
CA GLY A 26 -2.51 -0.33 -1.68
C GLY A 26 -1.93 -0.28 -0.28
N LEU A 27 -1.18 0.77 0.03
CA LEU A 27 -0.67 1.05 1.37
C LEU A 27 -1.54 2.12 2.02
N GLN A 28 -1.99 1.87 3.25
CA GLN A 28 -2.75 2.81 4.07
C GLN A 28 -2.14 2.89 5.47
N GLY A 29 -1.15 3.77 5.64
CA GLY A 29 -0.37 3.93 6.85
C GLY A 29 0.41 2.66 7.20
N ASN A 30 -0.12 1.87 8.12
CA ASN A 30 0.45 0.61 8.58
C ASN A 30 -0.29 -0.63 8.03
N THR A 31 -1.22 -0.44 7.10
CA THR A 31 -2.07 -1.52 6.57
C THR A 31 -1.83 -1.76 5.08
N CYS A 32 -1.78 -3.05 4.73
CA CYS A 32 -1.67 -3.52 3.36
C CYS A 32 -3.01 -3.95 2.77
N TRP A 33 -3.28 -3.55 1.53
CA TRP A 33 -4.45 -3.95 0.77
C TRP A 33 -4.03 -4.56 -0.56
N CYS A 34 -4.48 -5.76 -0.89
CA CYS A 34 -4.24 -6.37 -2.19
C CYS A 34 -5.51 -6.30 -3.05
N GLY A 35 -5.34 -6.11 -4.35
CA GLY A 35 -6.48 -6.08 -5.28
C GLY A 35 -6.07 -6.24 -6.73
N SER A 36 -7.01 -6.72 -7.55
CA SER A 36 -6.80 -6.84 -9.01
C SER A 36 -7.12 -5.53 -9.74
N THR A 37 -7.83 -4.62 -9.09
CA THR A 37 -8.27 -3.32 -9.63
C THR A 37 -8.17 -2.24 -8.56
N PHE A 38 -7.95 -0.99 -8.96
CA PHE A 38 -7.87 0.16 -8.05
C PHE A 38 -8.68 1.34 -8.59
N GLY A 39 -8.85 2.39 -7.78
CA GLY A 39 -9.46 3.66 -8.23
C GLY A 39 -10.98 3.77 -8.06
N ARG A 40 -11.63 2.86 -7.32
CA ARG A 40 -13.08 2.94 -7.02
C ARG A 40 -13.51 4.31 -6.46
N TYR A 41 -12.66 4.94 -5.67
CA TYR A 41 -12.92 6.23 -5.00
C TYR A 41 -12.24 7.42 -5.70
N GLY A 42 -11.69 7.23 -6.90
CA GLY A 42 -10.94 8.26 -7.61
C GLY A 42 -9.52 8.47 -7.06
N LYS A 43 -8.84 9.48 -7.61
CA LYS A 43 -7.46 9.84 -7.25
C LYS A 43 -7.48 10.91 -6.16
N ALA A 44 -6.84 10.63 -5.04
CA ALA A 44 -6.61 11.62 -3.98
C ALA A 44 -5.52 12.63 -4.38
N ALA A 45 -5.48 13.77 -3.68
CA ALA A 45 -4.39 14.73 -3.85
C ALA A 45 -3.06 14.13 -3.36
N HIS A 46 -1.96 14.43 -4.06
CA HIS A 46 -0.66 13.79 -3.81
C HIS A 46 -0.18 13.93 -2.37
N PHE A 47 -0.44 15.08 -1.73
CA PHE A 47 -0.03 15.34 -0.35
C PHE A 47 -0.72 14.42 0.67
N MET A 48 -1.89 13.87 0.34
CA MET A 48 -2.62 12.94 1.21
C MET A 48 -2.03 11.52 1.19
N CYS A 49 -1.13 11.23 0.25
CA CYS A 49 -0.41 9.96 0.12
C CYS A 49 1.01 10.02 0.70
N SER A 50 1.33 11.05 1.50
CA SER A 50 2.69 11.34 1.99
C SER A 50 3.00 10.75 3.36
N THR A 51 2.12 9.93 3.95
CA THR A 51 2.40 9.27 5.22
C THR A 51 3.58 8.30 5.05
N PRO A 52 4.65 8.43 5.85
CA PRO A 52 5.78 7.52 5.79
C PRO A 52 5.37 6.11 6.22
N CYS A 53 6.00 5.10 5.64
CA CYS A 53 5.85 3.73 6.08
C CYS A 53 6.54 3.54 7.44
N PRO A 54 5.97 2.76 8.36
CA PRO A 54 6.56 2.57 9.69
C PRO A 54 7.87 1.76 9.63
N GLY A 55 8.03 0.84 8.65
CA GLY A 55 9.27 0.10 8.42
C GLY A 55 10.32 0.80 7.53
N ASP A 56 9.93 1.85 6.79
CA ASP A 56 10.84 2.66 5.99
C ASP A 56 10.29 4.08 5.78
N MET A 57 10.85 5.04 6.51
CA MET A 57 10.42 6.43 6.43
C MET A 57 10.68 7.10 5.06
N ASN A 58 11.50 6.49 4.19
CA ASN A 58 11.71 6.97 2.82
C ASN A 58 10.59 6.53 1.87
N GLN A 59 9.79 5.54 2.27
CA GLN A 59 8.68 5.02 1.49
C GLN A 59 7.36 5.70 1.89
N LYS A 60 6.48 5.87 0.90
CA LYS A 60 5.16 6.47 1.08
C LYS A 60 4.10 5.39 1.22
N CYS A 61 3.49 5.31 2.40
CA CYS A 61 2.45 4.34 2.73
C CYS A 61 1.02 4.91 2.68
N GLY A 62 0.77 5.99 1.95
CA GLY A 62 -0.59 6.51 1.77
C GLY A 62 -0.94 7.57 2.81
N GLY A 63 -2.10 7.44 3.44
CA GLY A 63 -2.59 8.33 4.48
C GLY A 63 -3.82 7.77 5.18
N GLU A 64 -4.33 8.48 6.17
CA GLU A 64 -5.54 8.06 6.90
C GLU A 64 -6.74 8.03 5.94
N GLY A 65 -7.27 6.84 5.66
CA GLY A 65 -8.33 6.62 4.66
C GLY A 65 -7.89 6.79 3.20
N ILE A 66 -6.60 6.95 2.92
CA ILE A 66 -6.05 7.18 1.58
C ILE A 66 -5.01 6.12 1.24
N ASN A 67 -5.19 5.46 0.09
CA ASN A 67 -4.30 4.38 -0.33
C ASN A 67 -3.24 4.91 -1.32
N SER A 68 -1.96 4.67 -1.03
CA SER A 68 -0.92 4.70 -2.07
C SER A 68 -0.96 3.40 -2.85
N VAL A 69 -1.30 3.47 -4.13
CA VAL A 69 -1.45 2.29 -4.99
C VAL A 69 -0.17 2.05 -5.79
N TYR A 70 0.25 0.79 -5.81
CA TYR A 70 1.43 0.30 -6.52
C TYR A 70 1.06 -0.95 -7.33
N SER A 71 1.76 -1.18 -8.44
CA SER A 71 1.70 -2.45 -9.19
C SER A 71 2.56 -3.49 -8.49
N VAL A 72 2.05 -4.72 -8.39
CA VAL A 72 2.84 -5.85 -7.90
C VAL A 72 3.94 -6.18 -8.91
N SER A 73 5.14 -6.43 -8.43
CA SER A 73 6.31 -6.83 -9.23
C SER A 73 6.13 -8.24 -9.79
N ASP A 74 6.39 -8.43 -11.09
CA ASP A 74 6.37 -9.76 -11.76
C ASP A 74 7.39 -10.73 -11.17
#